data_AF-A0A964HIM6-F1
#
_entry.id   AF-A0A964HIM6-F1
#
_cell.length_a   1.000
_cell.length_b   1.000
_cell.length_c   1.000
_cell.angle_alpha   90.00
_cell.angle_beta   90.00
_cell.angle_gamma   90.00
#
_symmetry.space_group_name_H-M   'P 1'
#
loop_
_entity.id
_entity.type
_entity.pdbx_description
1 polymer ?
#
loop_
_entity_poly.entity_id
_entity_poly.type
_entity_poly.pdbx_seq_one_letter_code
_entity_poly.pdbx_strand_id
1 'polypeptide(L)'
;MPTEQKANRIRTVKEVVDLYLKAYELTHRTKSVLFAKGRLAHINRWLGNVVLPDLTEARIRDYIRQRQLEKASGRTINMELGELSRAIGQHWSLL
;
A
#
# COMPACT_ATOMS: atom_id res chain seq x y z
N MET A 1 21.28 2.25 -9.55
CA MET A 1 21.18 1.42 -10.77
C MET A 1 19.99 1.92 -11.61
N PRO A 2 20.11 2.18 -12.92
CA PRO A 2 19.07 2.82 -13.74
C PRO A 2 17.96 1.88 -14.24
N THR A 3 17.99 0.61 -13.86
CA THR A 3 17.08 -0.45 -14.35
C THR A 3 15.79 -0.58 -13.55
N GLU A 4 15.75 -0.17 -12.28
CA GLU A 4 14.54 -0.23 -11.45
C GLU A 4 13.46 0.79 -11.87
N GLN A 5 13.87 1.95 -12.38
CA GLN A 5 12.95 3.03 -12.78
C GLN A 5 12.13 2.70 -14.05
N LYS A 6 12.65 1.87 -14.95
CA LYS A 6 11.94 1.49 -16.19
C LYS A 6 10.94 0.34 -16.00
N ALA A 7 11.22 -0.60 -15.09
CA ALA A 7 10.35 -1.75 -14.84
C ALA A 7 9.07 -1.41 -14.04
N ASN A 8 9.02 -0.23 -13.42
CA ASN A 8 7.88 0.22 -12.61
C ASN A 8 6.72 0.81 -13.44
N ARG A 9 6.84 0.84 -14.78
CA ARG A 9 5.89 1.57 -15.65
C ARG A 9 4.51 0.93 -15.80
N ILE A 10 4.33 -0.36 -15.48
CA ILE A 10 3.02 -1.04 -15.60
C ILE A 10 2.86 -2.05 -14.45
N ARG A 11 3.16 -1.66 -13.22
CA ARG A 11 2.80 -2.48 -12.05
C ARG A 11 1.57 -1.91 -11.38
N THR A 12 0.62 -2.77 -11.09
CA THR A 12 -0.53 -2.46 -10.25
C THR A 12 -0.12 -2.40 -8.79
N VAL A 13 -0.88 -1.68 -7.97
CA VAL A 13 -0.70 -1.65 -6.51
C VAL A 13 -0.73 -3.07 -5.96
N LYS A 14 -1.62 -3.93 -6.48
CA LYS A 14 -1.73 -5.33 -6.04
C LYS A 14 -0.44 -6.11 -6.26
N GLU A 15 0.17 -6.02 -7.43
CA GLU A 15 1.42 -6.74 -7.73
C GLU A 15 2.56 -6.32 -6.80
N VAL A 16 2.63 -5.01 -6.49
CA VAL A 16 3.64 -4.45 -5.61
C VAL A 16 3.42 -4.91 -4.16
N VAL A 17 2.18 -4.86 -3.69
CA VAL A 17 1.78 -5.35 -2.37
C VAL A 17 2.06 -6.84 -2.22
N ASP A 18 1.71 -7.64 -3.22
CA ASP A 18 1.90 -9.09 -3.19
C ASP A 18 3.40 -9.45 -3.18
N LEU A 19 4.23 -8.73 -3.94
CA LEU A 19 5.69 -8.90 -3.92
C LEU A 19 6.29 -8.49 -2.57
N TYR A 20 5.85 -7.35 -2.02
CA TYR A 20 6.27 -6.87 -0.71
C TYR A 20 5.94 -7.90 0.38
N LEU A 21 4.70 -8.40 0.43
CA LEU A 21 4.27 -9.37 1.44
C LEU A 21 5.06 -10.67 1.34
N LYS A 22 5.34 -11.18 0.13
CA LYS A 22 6.19 -12.37 -0.06
C LYS A 22 7.58 -12.19 0.52
N ALA A 23 8.21 -11.04 0.29
CA ALA A 23 9.53 -10.73 0.85
C ALA A 23 9.48 -10.48 2.38
N TYR A 24 8.41 -9.82 2.84
CA TYR A 24 8.20 -9.49 4.24
C TYR A 24 8.03 -10.75 5.10
N GLU A 25 7.33 -11.76 4.58
CA GLU A 25 7.16 -13.07 5.22
C GLU A 25 8.47 -13.81 5.50
N LEU A 26 9.48 -13.64 4.64
CA LEU A 26 10.78 -14.31 4.82
C LEU A 26 11.62 -13.69 5.93
N THR A 27 11.36 -12.44 6.28
CA THR A 27 12.23 -11.61 7.11
C THR A 27 11.59 -11.20 8.44
N HIS A 28 10.27 -11.26 8.55
CA HIS A 28 9.53 -10.75 9.70
C HIS A 28 8.76 -11.83 10.45
N ARG A 29 8.51 -11.53 11.73
CA ARG A 29 7.75 -12.39 12.64
C ARG A 29 6.30 -12.49 12.18
N THR A 30 5.66 -13.64 12.43
CA THR A 30 4.27 -13.92 12.03
C THR A 30 3.27 -12.84 12.44
N LYS A 31 3.42 -12.24 13.63
CA LYS A 31 2.54 -11.16 14.10
C LYS A 31 2.65 -9.89 13.24
N SER A 32 3.87 -9.53 12.84
CA SER A 32 4.12 -8.37 11.97
C SER A 32 3.58 -8.63 10.56
N VAL A 33 3.75 -9.84 10.05
CA VAL A 33 3.18 -10.27 8.77
C VAL A 33 1.65 -10.18 8.79
N LEU A 34 1.01 -10.70 9.85
CA LEU A 34 -0.45 -10.66 9.99
C LEU A 34 -0.96 -9.21 10.02
N PHE A 35 -0.25 -8.33 10.72
CA PHE A 35 -0.56 -6.91 10.75
C PHE A 35 -0.48 -6.29 9.35
N ALA A 36 0.63 -6.49 8.63
CA ALA A 36 0.81 -5.95 7.29
C ALA A 36 -0.25 -6.49 6.31
N LYS A 37 -0.55 -7.79 6.35
CA LYS A 37 -1.61 -8.42 5.56
C LYS A 37 -2.98 -7.77 5.80
N GLY A 38 -3.34 -7.57 7.07
CA GLY A 38 -4.63 -6.96 7.41
C GLY A 38 -4.78 -5.54 6.86
N ARG A 39 -3.72 -4.73 6.93
CA ARG A 39 -3.71 -3.36 6.42
C ARG A 39 -3.74 -3.31 4.89
N LEU A 40 -2.87 -4.09 4.25
CA LEU A 40 -2.75 -4.12 2.80
C LEU A 40 -3.94 -4.80 2.11
N ALA A 41 -4.74 -5.60 2.82
CA ALA A 41 -6.00 -6.13 2.30
C ALA A 41 -7.00 -5.03 1.92
N HIS A 42 -7.13 -3.98 2.76
CA HIS A 42 -8.01 -2.85 2.46
C HIS A 42 -7.50 -2.03 1.27
N ILE A 43 -6.18 -1.87 1.17
CA ILE A 43 -5.53 -1.21 0.04
C ILE A 43 -5.79 -2.01 -1.25
N ASN A 44 -5.57 -3.32 -1.24
CA ASN A 44 -5.84 -4.18 -2.39
C ASN A 44 -7.31 -4.15 -2.82
N ARG A 45 -8.25 -4.08 -1.86
CA ARG A 45 -9.69 -4.00 -2.16
C ARG A 45 -10.06 -2.75 -2.97
N TRP A 46 -9.48 -1.60 -2.63
CA TRP A 46 -9.88 -0.31 -3.22
C TRP A 46 -8.93 0.21 -4.31
N LEU A 47 -7.64 -0.06 -4.17
CA LEU A 47 -6.57 0.47 -5.01
C LEU A 47 -5.81 -0.63 -5.77
N GLY A 48 -6.11 -1.91 -5.55
CA GLY A 48 -5.33 -3.03 -6.10
C GLY A 48 -5.18 -3.02 -7.62
N ASN A 49 -6.22 -2.59 -8.35
CA ASN A 49 -6.21 -2.52 -9.82
C ASN A 49 -5.59 -1.23 -10.37
N VAL A 50 -5.24 -0.27 -9.52
CA VAL A 50 -4.63 1.00 -9.93
C VAL A 50 -3.17 0.74 -10.28
N VAL A 51 -2.72 1.20 -11.45
CA VAL A 51 -1.31 1.19 -11.81
C VAL A 51 -0.58 2.27 -11.00
N LEU A 52 0.67 2.00 -10.59
CA LEU A 52 1.43 2.94 -9.76
C LEU A 52 1.50 4.38 -10.31
N PRO A 53 1.65 4.64 -11.61
CA PRO A 53 1.63 6.01 -12.15
C PRO A 53 0.29 6.73 -11.94
N ASP A 54 -0.81 5.98 -11.87
CA ASP A 54 -2.16 6.52 -11.66
C ASP A 54 -2.53 6.64 -10.17
N LEU A 55 -1.65 6.18 -9.27
CA LEU A 55 -1.81 6.32 -7.82
C LEU A 55 -1.52 7.77 -7.39
N THR A 56 -2.37 8.69 -7.80
CA THR A 56 -2.25 10.12 -7.51
C THR A 56 -2.77 10.46 -6.12
N GLU A 57 -2.40 11.63 -5.63
CA GLU A 57 -2.91 12.16 -4.35
C GLU A 57 -4.44 12.23 -4.32
N ALA A 58 -5.09 12.56 -5.44
CA ALA A 58 -6.54 12.57 -5.55
C ALA A 58 -7.15 11.18 -5.26
N ARG A 59 -6.56 10.12 -5.81
CA ARG A 59 -7.02 8.73 -5.53
C ARG A 59 -6.77 8.34 -4.07
N ILE A 60 -5.66 8.77 -3.48
CA ILE A 60 -5.39 8.54 -2.06
C ILE A 60 -6.43 9.26 -1.18
N ARG A 61 -6.77 10.51 -1.51
CA ARG A 61 -7.83 11.27 -0.81
C ARG A 61 -9.19 10.59 -0.94
N ASP A 62 -9.52 10.06 -2.11
CA ASP A 62 -10.76 9.31 -2.32
C ASP A 62 -10.78 8.01 -1.53
N TYR A 63 -9.66 7.29 -1.46
CA TYR A 63 -9.52 6.14 -0.57
C TYR A 63 -9.75 6.50 0.90
N ILE A 64 -9.14 7.60 1.38
CA ILE A 64 -9.34 8.08 2.76
C ILE A 64 -10.83 8.36 3.02
N ARG A 65 -11.51 9.05 2.11
CA ARG A 65 -12.96 9.33 2.21
C ARG A 65 -13.76 8.03 2.29
N GLN A 66 -13.47 7.05 1.42
CA GLN A 66 -14.16 5.75 1.46
C GLN A 66 -13.95 5.02 2.78
N ARG A 67 -12.73 5.03 3.32
CA ARG A 67 -12.45 4.40 4.62
C ARG A 67 -13.13 5.13 5.79
N GLN A 68 -13.24 6.45 5.72
CA GLN A 68 -14.03 7.22 6.70
C GLN A 68 -15.52 6.88 6.63
N LEU A 69 -16.08 6.66 5.43
CA LEU A 69 -17.47 6.18 5.26
C LEU A 69 -17.66 4.76 5.85
N GLU A 70 -16.64 3.91 5.73
CA GLU A 70 -16.57 2.61 6.42
C GLU A 70 -16.31 2.73 7.94
N LYS A 71 -16.34 3.95 8.51
CA LYS A 71 -16.12 4.26 9.92
C LYS A 71 -14.73 3.86 10.45
N ALA A 72 -13.74 3.75 9.57
CA ALA A 72 -12.36 3.50 9.98
C ALA A 72 -11.78 4.72 10.69
N SER A 73 -11.04 4.49 11.78
CA SER A 73 -10.36 5.57 12.50
C SER A 73 -9.20 6.15 11.68
N GLY A 74 -8.91 7.44 11.82
CA GLY A 74 -7.79 8.08 11.13
C GLY A 74 -6.46 7.36 11.37
N ARG A 75 -6.21 6.87 12.59
CA ARG A 75 -5.03 6.04 12.91
C ARG A 75 -4.97 4.76 12.07
N THR A 76 -6.11 4.10 11.85
CA THR A 76 -6.19 2.88 11.03
C THR A 76 -5.85 3.20 9.58
N ILE A 77 -6.44 4.26 9.02
CA ILE A 77 -6.19 4.69 7.65
C ILE A 77 -4.71 5.06 7.46
N ASN A 78 -4.11 5.78 8.41
CA ASN A 78 -2.69 6.13 8.37
C ASN A 78 -1.79 4.90 8.41
N MET A 79 -2.15 3.85 9.17
CA MET A 79 -1.41 2.59 9.16
C MET A 79 -1.53 1.87 7.80
N GLU A 80 -2.71 1.88 7.19
CA GLU A 80 -2.95 1.30 5.86
C GLU A 80 -2.08 1.98 4.79
N LEU A 81 -2.10 3.32 4.75
CA LEU A 81 -1.29 4.10 3.84
C LEU A 81 0.21 4.00 4.15
N GLY A 82 0.60 3.90 5.41
CA GLY A 82 1.99 3.69 5.81
C GLY A 82 2.56 2.35 5.34
N GLU A 83 1.78 1.26 5.44
CA GLU A 83 2.18 -0.03 4.87
C GLU A 83 2.24 0.00 3.34
N LEU A 84 1.27 0.65 2.67
CA LEU A 84 1.33 0.83 1.23
C LEU A 84 2.59 1.58 0.81
N SER A 85 2.94 2.66 1.53
CA SER A 85 4.15 3.43 1.29
C SER A 85 5.41 2.55 1.35
N ARG A 86 5.53 1.73 2.39
CA ARG A 86 6.62 0.76 2.53
C ARG A 86 6.66 -0.22 1.37
N ALA A 87 5.50 -0.72 0.93
CA ALA A 87 5.40 -1.65 -0.18
C ALA A 87 5.86 -1.05 -1.52
N ILE A 88 5.54 0.22 -1.79
CA ILE A 88 5.98 0.94 -3.00
C ILE A 88 7.42 1.46 -2.91
N GLY A 89 8.10 1.27 -1.78
CA GLY A 89 9.45 1.77 -1.54
C GLY A 89 9.54 3.30 -1.40
N GLN A 90 8.42 3.99 -1.20
CA GLN A 90 8.39 5.41 -0.90
C GLN A 90 8.28 5.59 0.61
N HIS A 91 8.94 6.59 1.17
CA HIS A 91 8.72 6.97 2.57
C HIS A 91 7.73 8.15 2.60
N TRP A 92 6.41 7.89 2.62
CA TRP A 92 5.42 8.92 2.88
C TRP A 92 5.51 9.32 4.35
N SER A 93 6.05 10.51 4.59
CA SER A 93 5.79 11.24 5.82
C SER A 93 4.60 12.16 5.55
N LEU A 94 3.41 11.70 5.95
CA LEU A 94 2.27 12.56 6.19
C LEU A 94 2.03 12.53 7.70
N LEU A 95 2.77 13.38 8.40
CA LEU A 95 2.52 13.80 9.77
C LEU A 95 2.15 15.28 9.73
#